data_AF-A0A128A278-F1
#
_entry.id   AF-A0A128A278-F1
#
_cell.length_a   1.000
_cell.length_b   1.000
_cell.length_c   1.000
_cell.angle_alpha   90.00
_cell.angle_beta   90.00
_cell.angle_gamma   90.00
#
_symmetry.space_group_name_H-M   'P 1'
#
loop_
_entity.id
_entity.type
_entity.pdbx_description
1 polymer ?
#
loop_
_entity_poly.entity_id
_entity_poly.type
_entity_poly.pdbx_seq_one_letter_code
_entity_poly.pdbx_strand_id
1 'polypeptide(L)'
;MGLFGRSKRESSEDVKQDESAAPSKEDKTSNEEIVDLKKEIQDTAIILESYAHELEKAKTELDAITLEASTIHKDVESERGEIQSIRLERETIQSQIKSAKEELELIKSQYSKSEVDQIRRQVNEVKEELSRINYEKESAITELESVRSSINTAREDLEKITSSRENEEREIESLRAQHEIKKKEITLSKKELEFIETELATVGRSSDAKKIVEAAGAVAAAINAKYEAAKKELEIIKIALARTKEEYENTKKELESSRDKTSAKNISSHT
;
A
#
# COMPACT_ATOMS: atom_id res chain seq x y z
N MET A 1 -18.19 84.98 81.03
CA MET A 1 -18.00 84.94 82.51
C MET A 1 -16.55 85.30 82.77
N GLY A 2 -16.22 86.56 83.04
CA GLY A 2 -16.28 87.26 84.34
C GLY A 2 -14.81 87.57 84.74
N LEU A 3 -14.39 88.63 85.41
CA LEU A 3 -15.01 89.69 86.20
C LEU A 3 -14.02 90.88 86.29
N PHE A 4 -14.55 92.10 86.17
CA PHE A 4 -14.30 93.35 86.94
C PHE A 4 -12.91 93.84 87.41
N GLY A 5 -12.73 95.18 87.26
CA GLY A 5 -12.06 96.06 88.25
C GLY A 5 -11.23 97.20 87.65
N ARG A 6 -11.81 98.31 87.13
CA ARG A 6 -12.04 99.64 87.76
C ARG A 6 -10.87 100.37 88.46
N SER A 7 -10.39 101.43 87.79
CA SER A 7 -10.21 102.85 88.23
C SER A 7 -9.40 103.28 89.47
N LYS A 8 -8.42 104.20 89.28
CA LYS A 8 -8.25 105.57 89.87
C LYS A 8 -6.78 106.03 89.63
N ARG A 9 -6.43 107.20 89.06
CA ARG A 9 -6.65 108.64 89.37
C ARG A 9 -5.57 109.25 90.32
N GLU A 10 -4.80 110.18 89.73
CA GLU A 10 -4.28 111.46 90.24
C GLU A 10 -3.21 111.54 91.38
N SER A 11 -2.12 112.24 91.00
CA SER A 11 -1.49 113.44 91.62
C SER A 11 -0.67 113.39 92.93
N SER A 12 0.48 114.06 92.79
CA SER A 12 1.10 115.09 93.65
C SER A 12 1.88 114.73 94.92
N GLU A 13 3.05 115.39 94.96
CA GLU A 13 3.69 116.08 96.08
C GLU A 13 4.75 115.38 96.96
N ASP A 14 5.92 116.04 96.93
CA ASP A 14 7.02 116.16 97.88
C ASP A 14 6.82 115.60 99.29
N VAL A 15 7.80 114.81 99.76
CA VAL A 15 8.40 114.96 101.11
C VAL A 15 9.88 114.55 101.07
N LYS A 16 10.75 115.50 101.45
CA LYS A 16 12.14 115.26 101.90
C LYS A 16 12.14 114.88 103.38
N GLN A 17 12.97 113.92 103.77
CA GLN A 17 13.77 113.82 105.02
C GLN A 17 14.31 112.37 105.07
N ASP A 18 15.57 112.11 104.72
CA ASP A 18 16.77 112.27 105.55
C ASP A 18 16.76 111.32 106.77
N GLU A 19 17.39 110.16 106.63
CA GLU A 19 18.21 109.58 107.70
C GLU A 19 19.14 108.48 107.17
N SER A 20 20.43 108.72 107.37
CA SER A 20 21.56 107.87 107.06
C SER A 20 21.63 106.62 107.94
N ALA A 21 21.91 105.46 107.36
CA ALA A 21 22.56 104.36 108.08
C ALA A 21 23.46 103.55 107.11
N ALA A 22 24.71 103.37 107.51
CA ALA A 22 25.80 102.78 106.75
C ALA A 22 25.60 101.28 106.40
N PRO A 23 26.19 100.77 105.30
CA PRO A 23 26.07 99.36 104.91
C PRO A 23 26.89 98.48 105.88
N SER A 24 26.21 97.58 106.58
CA SER A 24 26.83 96.52 107.39
C SER A 24 27.45 95.46 106.47
N LYS A 25 28.44 94.70 106.97
CA LYS A 25 29.23 93.73 106.19
C LYS A 25 28.40 92.56 105.60
N GLU A 26 27.17 92.36 106.06
CA GLU A 26 26.22 91.34 105.56
C GLU A 26 25.65 91.68 104.17
N ASP A 27 25.51 92.97 103.82
CA ASP A 27 25.03 93.40 102.50
C ASP A 27 26.05 93.16 101.38
N LYS A 28 27.34 93.12 101.72
CA LYS A 28 28.42 92.90 100.73
C LYS A 28 28.58 91.42 100.40
N THR A 29 28.53 90.54 101.39
CA THR A 29 28.61 89.08 101.19
C THR A 29 27.39 88.55 100.45
N SER A 30 26.20 89.05 100.77
CA SER A 30 24.96 88.69 100.08
C SER A 30 24.96 89.14 98.62
N ASN A 31 25.62 90.26 98.30
CA ASN A 31 25.71 90.78 96.93
C ASN A 31 26.70 89.98 96.06
N GLU A 32 27.79 89.47 96.63
CA GLU A 32 28.71 88.55 95.94
C GLU A 32 28.03 87.21 95.59
N GLU A 33 27.28 86.62 96.52
CA GLU A 33 26.49 85.39 96.28
C GLU A 33 25.41 85.58 95.20
N ILE A 34 24.76 86.75 95.16
CA ILE A 34 23.79 87.09 94.10
C ILE A 34 24.47 87.17 92.73
N VAL A 35 25.69 87.71 92.66
CA VAL A 35 26.45 87.80 91.40
C VAL A 35 26.87 86.41 90.91
N ASP A 36 27.33 85.53 91.80
CA ASP A 36 27.71 84.16 91.46
C ASP A 36 26.50 83.32 91.01
N LEU A 37 25.37 83.40 91.73
CA LEU A 37 24.11 82.76 91.34
C LEU A 37 23.63 83.27 89.98
N LYS A 38 23.76 84.58 89.71
CA LYS A 38 23.38 85.16 88.41
C LYS A 38 24.24 84.61 87.27
N LYS A 39 25.54 84.40 87.52
CA LYS A 39 26.45 83.78 86.56
C LYS A 39 26.11 82.31 86.31
N GLU A 40 25.82 81.56 87.37
CA GLU A 40 25.40 80.16 87.27
C GLU A 40 24.06 80.01 86.53
N ILE A 41 23.10 80.92 86.78
CA ILE A 41 21.84 81.02 86.01
C ILE A 41 22.12 81.32 84.53
N GLN A 42 23.10 82.18 84.23
CA GLN A 42 23.45 82.49 82.85
C GLN A 42 24.13 81.31 82.15
N ASP A 43 25.07 80.63 82.81
CA ASP A 43 25.76 79.46 82.26
C ASP A 43 24.78 78.29 82.06
N THR A 44 23.88 78.06 83.02
CA THR A 44 22.81 77.06 82.88
C THR A 44 21.85 77.41 81.76
N ALA A 45 21.49 78.68 81.55
CA ALA A 45 20.66 79.11 80.42
C ALA A 45 21.34 78.83 79.07
N ILE A 46 22.64 79.09 78.93
CA ILE A 46 23.42 78.78 77.72
C ILE A 46 23.42 77.27 77.44
N ILE A 47 23.66 76.45 78.46
CA ILE A 47 23.62 74.98 78.32
C ILE A 47 22.22 74.52 77.90
N LEU A 48 21.16 75.08 78.49
CA LEU A 48 19.78 74.74 78.15
C LEU A 48 19.44 75.12 76.71
N GLU A 49 19.95 76.25 76.22
CA GLU A 49 19.83 76.66 74.81
C GLU A 49 20.59 75.70 73.88
N SER A 50 21.80 75.25 74.26
CA SER A 50 22.52 74.21 73.49
C SER A 50 21.78 72.88 73.43
N TYR A 51 21.20 72.42 74.54
CA TYR A 51 20.40 71.20 74.57
C TYR A 51 19.10 71.34 73.78
N ALA A 52 18.47 72.52 73.78
CA ALA A 52 17.31 72.78 72.94
C ALA A 52 17.68 72.69 71.44
N HIS A 53 18.86 73.19 71.06
CA HIS A 53 19.34 73.10 69.68
C HIS A 53 19.68 71.66 69.27
N GLU A 54 20.35 70.89 70.14
CA GLU A 54 20.62 69.46 69.91
C GLU A 54 19.33 68.63 69.82
N LEU A 55 18.34 68.93 70.67
CA LEU A 55 17.03 68.28 70.64
C LEU A 55 16.30 68.55 69.33
N GLU A 56 16.32 69.80 68.85
CA GLU A 56 15.70 70.17 67.58
C GLU A 56 16.40 69.47 66.40
N LYS A 57 17.73 69.42 66.42
CA LYS A 57 18.52 68.67 65.43
C LYS A 57 18.16 67.18 65.43
N ALA A 58 18.14 66.54 66.59
CA ALA A 58 17.77 65.13 66.73
C ALA A 58 16.34 64.85 66.24
N LYS A 59 15.41 65.79 66.48
CA LYS A 59 14.04 65.70 65.99
C LYS A 59 13.97 65.77 64.46
N THR A 60 14.71 66.69 63.83
CA THR A 60 14.77 66.77 62.37
C THR A 60 15.41 65.53 61.73
N GLU A 61 16.44 64.96 62.36
CA GLU A 61 17.05 63.70 61.92
C GLU A 61 16.07 62.52 62.06
N LEU A 62 15.32 62.45 63.17
CA LEU A 62 14.29 61.44 63.37
C LEU A 62 13.18 61.53 62.31
N ASP A 63 12.71 62.74 62.00
CA ASP A 63 11.69 62.95 60.96
C ASP A 63 12.21 62.53 59.57
N ALA A 64 13.46 62.86 59.25
CA ALA A 64 14.12 62.44 58.00
C ALA A 64 14.24 60.91 57.90
N ILE A 65 14.71 60.25 58.96
CA ILE A 65 14.82 58.79 59.03
C ILE A 65 13.44 58.13 58.91
N THR A 66 12.41 58.70 59.54
CA THR A 66 11.04 58.17 59.47
C THR A 66 10.48 58.25 58.05
N LEU A 67 10.78 59.34 57.34
CA LEU A 67 10.38 59.51 55.95
C LEU A 67 11.13 58.53 55.03
N GLU A 68 12.43 58.37 55.22
CA GLU A 68 13.25 57.40 54.47
C GLU A 68 12.77 55.95 54.70
N ALA A 69 12.50 55.58 55.96
CA ALA A 69 11.95 54.27 56.30
C ALA A 69 10.59 54.03 55.63
N SER A 70 9.73 55.05 55.54
CA SER A 70 8.45 54.96 54.83
C SER A 70 8.64 54.76 53.32
N THR A 71 9.62 55.42 52.71
CA THR A 71 9.94 55.23 51.29
C THR A 71 10.48 53.82 51.02
N ILE A 72 11.45 53.36 51.81
CA ILE A 72 12.01 52.00 51.69
C ILE A 72 10.91 50.95 51.86
N HIS A 73 9.97 51.16 52.79
CA HIS A 73 8.86 50.23 52.99
C HIS A 73 7.99 50.07 51.73
N LYS A 74 7.67 51.18 51.05
CA LYS A 74 6.91 51.16 49.80
C LYS A 74 7.69 50.47 48.67
N ASP A 75 8.99 50.74 48.57
CA ASP A 75 9.85 50.11 47.57
C ASP A 75 9.91 48.59 47.77
N VAL A 76 10.07 48.13 49.02
CA VAL A 76 10.05 46.70 49.37
C VAL A 76 8.70 46.05 49.04
N GLU A 77 7.58 46.73 49.27
CA GLU A 77 6.26 46.21 48.87
C GLU A 77 6.12 46.11 47.35
N SER A 78 6.63 47.10 46.61
CA SER A 78 6.64 47.09 45.14
C SER A 78 7.48 45.94 44.59
N GLU A 79 8.73 45.80 45.04
CA GLU A 79 9.63 44.72 44.64
C GLU A 79 9.05 43.34 44.96
N ARG A 80 8.37 43.20 46.11
CA ARG A 80 7.69 41.96 46.48
C ARG A 80 6.57 41.61 45.50
N GLY A 81 5.83 42.61 45.01
CA GLY A 81 4.83 42.44 43.95
C GLY A 81 5.44 42.00 42.63
N GLU A 82 6.56 42.60 42.22
CA GLU A 82 7.28 42.22 41.00
C GLU A 82 7.81 40.78 41.08
N ILE A 83 8.41 40.39 42.21
CA ILE A 83 8.87 39.01 42.45
C ILE A 83 7.72 38.01 42.34
N GLN A 84 6.53 38.35 42.84
CA GLN A 84 5.36 37.49 42.74
C GLN A 84 4.90 37.34 41.28
N SER A 85 4.85 38.43 40.52
CA SER A 85 4.52 38.41 39.09
C SER A 85 5.50 37.55 38.28
N ILE A 86 6.80 37.71 38.51
CA ILE A 86 7.85 36.91 37.83
C ILE A 86 7.71 35.42 38.17
N ARG A 87 7.35 35.06 39.42
CA ARG A 87 7.13 33.66 39.80
C ARG A 87 5.95 33.04 39.04
N LEU A 88 4.85 33.77 38.88
CA LEU A 88 3.69 33.32 38.13
C LEU A 88 3.99 33.16 36.63
N GLU A 89 4.73 34.11 36.04
CA GLU A 89 5.20 33.98 34.65
C GLU A 89 6.10 32.74 34.48
N ARG A 90 7.05 32.53 35.41
CA ARG A 90 7.93 31.36 35.38
C ARG A 90 7.14 30.05 35.43
N GLU A 91 6.14 29.94 36.29
CA GLU A 91 5.28 28.75 36.39
C GLU A 91 4.48 28.53 35.10
N THR A 92 3.97 29.61 34.50
CA THR A 92 3.26 29.55 33.22
C THR A 92 4.18 29.05 32.10
N ILE A 93 5.38 29.61 31.99
CA ILE A 93 6.40 29.20 31.01
C ILE A 93 6.80 27.73 31.22
N GLN A 94 6.98 27.29 32.47
CA GLN A 94 7.28 25.89 32.78
C GLN A 94 6.18 24.94 32.32
N SER A 95 4.91 25.32 32.53
CA SER A 95 3.75 24.56 32.04
C SER A 95 3.73 24.48 30.52
N GLN A 96 3.95 25.61 29.83
CA GLN A 96 4.02 25.65 28.36
C GLN A 96 5.16 24.79 27.81
N ILE A 97 6.34 24.84 28.41
CA ILE A 97 7.49 23.99 28.02
C ILE A 97 7.14 22.51 28.19
N LYS A 98 6.43 22.13 29.24
CA LYS A 98 6.01 20.75 29.46
C LYS A 98 5.03 20.29 28.38
N SER A 99 4.00 21.09 28.08
CA SER A 99 3.04 20.80 26.99
C SER A 99 3.76 20.64 25.64
N ALA A 100 4.63 21.60 25.30
CA ALA A 100 5.37 21.56 24.04
C ALA A 100 6.28 20.32 23.91
N LYS A 101 6.85 19.83 25.01
CA LYS A 101 7.62 18.58 25.01
C LYS A 101 6.76 17.35 24.78
N GLU A 102 5.59 17.29 25.41
CA GLU A 102 4.63 16.20 25.23
C GLU A 102 4.10 16.16 23.78
N GLU A 103 3.76 17.32 23.21
CA GLU A 103 3.38 17.47 21.80
C GLU A 103 4.51 17.05 20.85
N LEU A 104 5.75 17.44 21.12
CA LEU A 104 6.90 17.06 20.31
C LEU A 104 7.14 15.54 20.32
N GLU A 105 7.01 14.88 21.47
CA GLU A 105 7.12 13.41 21.56
C GLU A 105 5.98 12.70 20.83
N LEU A 106 4.75 13.22 20.92
CA LEU A 106 3.61 12.72 20.12
C LEU A 106 3.90 12.84 18.62
N ILE A 107 4.36 14.00 18.14
CA ILE A 107 4.70 14.22 16.73
C ILE A 107 5.80 13.25 16.29
N LYS A 108 6.87 13.08 17.08
CA LYS A 108 7.94 12.11 16.77
C LYS A 108 7.43 10.68 16.71
N SER A 109 6.49 10.30 17.56
CA SER A 109 5.91 8.95 17.57
C SER A 109 5.02 8.70 16.35
N GLN A 110 4.22 9.69 15.93
CA GLN A 110 3.38 9.63 14.73
C GLN A 110 4.21 9.64 13.44
N TYR A 111 5.22 10.51 13.36
CA TYR A 111 6.19 10.52 12.26
C TYR A 111 7.22 9.39 12.36
N SER A 112 7.02 8.42 13.25
CA SER A 112 7.95 7.30 13.33
C SER A 112 8.01 6.60 11.98
N LYS A 113 9.23 6.32 11.57
CA LYS A 113 9.62 5.63 10.32
C LYS A 113 8.83 4.35 10.05
N SER A 114 8.15 3.81 11.06
CA SER A 114 7.37 2.58 11.02
C SER A 114 6.24 2.59 9.98
N GLU A 115 5.42 3.65 9.91
CA GLU A 115 4.32 3.71 8.94
C GLU A 115 4.86 3.81 7.51
N VAL A 116 5.88 4.65 7.30
CA VAL A 116 6.56 4.78 6.00
C VAL A 116 7.21 3.47 5.58
N ASP A 117 7.90 2.79 6.50
CA ASP A 117 8.54 1.50 6.25
C ASP A 117 7.49 0.40 5.99
N GLN A 118 6.35 0.43 6.68
CA GLN A 118 5.23 -0.49 6.46
C GLN A 118 4.61 -0.29 5.08
N ILE A 119 4.29 0.96 4.72
CA ILE A 119 3.78 1.30 3.37
C ILE A 119 4.80 0.89 2.32
N ARG A 120 6.10 1.12 2.56
CA ARG A 120 7.17 0.72 1.64
C ARG A 120 7.24 -0.80 1.44
N ARG A 121 7.07 -1.58 2.51
CA ARG A 121 6.99 -3.05 2.42
C ARG A 121 5.77 -3.49 1.61
N GLN A 122 4.59 -2.95 1.91
CA GLN A 122 3.36 -3.25 1.16
C GLN A 122 3.49 -2.91 -0.33
N VAL A 123 4.09 -1.76 -0.66
CA VAL A 123 4.35 -1.37 -2.05
C VAL A 123 5.29 -2.36 -2.75
N ASN A 124 6.32 -2.86 -2.05
CA ASN A 124 7.23 -3.84 -2.62
C ASN A 124 6.55 -5.20 -2.82
N GLU A 125 5.74 -5.66 -1.86
CA GLU A 125 4.95 -6.89 -1.96
C GLU A 125 4.01 -6.85 -3.17
N VAL A 126 3.27 -5.74 -3.34
CA VAL A 126 2.38 -5.54 -4.49
C VAL A 126 3.16 -5.53 -5.82
N LYS A 127 4.37 -4.95 -5.85
CA LYS A 127 5.21 -4.99 -7.07
C LYS A 127 5.69 -6.39 -7.42
N GLU A 128 6.06 -7.19 -6.43
CA GLU A 128 6.46 -8.58 -6.64
C GLU A 128 5.29 -9.43 -7.12
N GLU A 129 4.10 -9.25 -6.54
CA GLU A 129 2.87 -9.92 -6.96
C GLU A 129 2.49 -9.55 -8.40
N LEU A 130 2.54 -8.27 -8.75
CA LEU A 130 2.30 -7.81 -10.12
C LEU A 130 3.30 -8.41 -11.12
N SER A 131 4.56 -8.55 -10.72
CA SER A 131 5.59 -9.19 -11.55
C SER A 131 5.31 -10.69 -11.77
N ARG A 132 4.85 -11.41 -10.73
CA ARG A 132 4.42 -12.81 -10.84
C ARG A 132 3.22 -12.96 -11.77
N ILE A 133 2.18 -12.14 -11.60
CA ILE A 133 0.98 -12.16 -12.45
C ILE A 133 1.35 -11.90 -13.92
N ASN A 134 2.25 -10.96 -14.20
CA ASN A 134 2.71 -10.71 -15.56
C ASN A 134 3.46 -11.91 -16.16
N TYR A 135 4.29 -12.59 -15.38
CA TYR A 135 4.97 -13.81 -15.82
C TYR A 135 3.97 -14.93 -16.15
N GLU A 136 3.01 -15.18 -15.26
CA GLU A 136 1.94 -16.17 -15.46
C GLU A 136 1.09 -15.85 -16.69
N LYS A 137 0.74 -14.59 -16.89
CA LYS A 137 0.02 -14.13 -18.08
C LYS A 137 0.80 -14.43 -19.36
N GLU A 138 2.10 -14.15 -19.39
CA GLU A 138 2.93 -14.40 -20.57
C GLU A 138 3.04 -15.90 -20.85
N SER A 139 3.21 -16.71 -19.81
CA SER A 139 3.19 -18.18 -19.92
C SER A 139 1.87 -18.67 -20.53
N ALA A 140 0.73 -18.19 -20.02
CA ALA A 140 -0.58 -18.56 -20.54
C ALA A 140 -0.79 -18.15 -22.02
N ILE A 141 -0.24 -17.00 -22.44
CA ILE A 141 -0.26 -16.57 -23.84
C ILE A 141 0.52 -17.57 -24.71
N THR A 142 1.74 -17.95 -24.31
CA THR A 142 2.55 -18.91 -25.07
C THR A 142 1.91 -20.30 -25.17
N GLU A 143 1.26 -20.77 -24.10
CA GLU A 143 0.51 -22.02 -24.10
C GLU A 143 -0.68 -21.96 -25.06
N LEU A 144 -1.43 -20.85 -25.04
CA LEU A 144 -2.56 -20.64 -25.93
C LEU A 144 -2.14 -20.62 -27.41
N GLU A 145 -1.01 -19.99 -27.73
CA GLU A 145 -0.44 -20.01 -29.08
C GLU A 145 -0.04 -21.42 -29.52
N SER A 146 0.58 -22.20 -28.62
CA SER A 146 0.95 -23.60 -28.86
C SER A 146 -0.26 -24.50 -29.12
N VAL A 147 -1.33 -24.34 -28.32
CA VAL A 147 -2.60 -25.05 -28.53
C VAL A 147 -3.23 -24.65 -29.87
N ARG A 148 -3.24 -23.36 -30.20
CA ARG A 148 -3.77 -22.86 -31.48
C ARG A 148 -3.01 -23.43 -32.68
N SER A 149 -1.68 -23.48 -32.60
CA SER A 149 -0.85 -24.13 -33.62
C SER A 149 -1.19 -25.62 -33.75
N SER A 150 -1.31 -26.33 -32.63
CA SER A 150 -1.68 -27.76 -32.62
C SER A 150 -3.06 -28.00 -33.26
N ILE A 151 -4.03 -27.13 -32.99
CA ILE A 151 -5.38 -27.20 -33.60
C ILE A 151 -5.31 -26.99 -35.11
N ASN A 152 -4.50 -26.05 -35.58
CA ASN A 152 -4.35 -25.80 -37.02
C ASN A 152 -3.74 -27.02 -37.72
N THR A 153 -2.67 -27.61 -37.17
CA THR A 153 -2.09 -28.84 -37.72
C THR A 153 -3.10 -29.99 -37.75
N ALA A 154 -3.86 -30.19 -36.66
CA ALA A 154 -4.89 -31.22 -36.62
C ALA A 154 -6.01 -31.00 -37.66
N ARG A 155 -6.35 -29.74 -37.96
CA ARG A 155 -7.31 -29.41 -39.04
C ARG A 155 -6.78 -29.73 -40.42
N GLU A 156 -5.52 -29.38 -40.70
CA GLU A 156 -4.87 -29.71 -41.97
C GLU A 156 -4.79 -31.23 -42.19
N ASP A 157 -4.47 -31.98 -41.14
CA ASP A 157 -4.41 -33.44 -41.23
C ASP A 157 -5.79 -34.06 -41.43
N LEU A 158 -6.83 -33.52 -40.77
CA LEU A 158 -8.21 -33.94 -41.00
C LEU A 158 -8.67 -33.68 -42.45
N GLU A 159 -8.28 -32.55 -43.04
CA GLU A 159 -8.57 -32.22 -44.43
C GLU A 159 -7.88 -33.19 -45.40
N LYS A 160 -6.62 -33.55 -45.16
CA LYS A 160 -5.90 -34.57 -45.94
C LYS A 160 -6.58 -35.94 -45.84
N ILE A 161 -6.93 -36.38 -44.64
CA ILE A 161 -7.62 -37.66 -44.42
C ILE A 161 -8.98 -37.66 -45.14
N THR A 162 -9.74 -36.58 -45.04
CA THR A 162 -11.04 -36.45 -45.71
C THR A 162 -10.88 -36.56 -47.22
N SER A 163 -9.88 -35.88 -47.79
CA SER A 163 -9.56 -35.94 -49.23
C SER A 163 -9.14 -37.35 -49.67
N SER A 164 -8.32 -38.05 -48.86
CA SER A 164 -7.93 -39.44 -49.14
C SER A 164 -9.14 -40.37 -49.15
N ARG A 165 -10.01 -40.26 -48.13
CA ARG A 165 -11.24 -41.05 -48.02
C ARG A 165 -12.13 -40.87 -49.24
N GLU A 166 -12.34 -39.63 -49.69
CA GLU A 166 -13.15 -39.35 -50.88
C GLU A 166 -12.54 -39.98 -52.16
N ASN A 167 -11.22 -40.00 -52.28
CA ASN A 167 -10.55 -40.66 -53.39
C ASN A 167 -10.70 -42.19 -53.34
N GLU A 168 -10.51 -42.79 -52.16
CA GLU A 168 -10.72 -44.22 -51.93
C GLU A 168 -12.17 -44.64 -52.20
N GLU A 169 -13.16 -43.83 -51.79
CA GLU A 169 -14.58 -44.06 -52.08
C GLU A 169 -14.85 -44.10 -53.59
N ARG A 170 -14.24 -43.18 -54.36
CA ARG A 170 -14.34 -43.18 -55.83
C ARG A 170 -13.69 -44.41 -56.45
N GLU A 171 -12.55 -44.84 -55.93
CA GLU A 171 -11.86 -46.04 -56.41
C GLU A 171 -12.69 -47.31 -56.15
N ILE A 172 -13.27 -47.43 -54.96
CA ILE A 172 -14.18 -48.54 -54.61
C ILE A 172 -15.37 -48.57 -55.56
N GLU A 173 -15.97 -47.42 -55.88
CA GLU A 173 -17.12 -47.36 -56.80
C GLU A 173 -16.73 -47.77 -58.23
N SER A 174 -15.56 -47.34 -58.70
CA SER A 174 -14.99 -47.78 -59.99
C SER A 174 -14.77 -49.30 -60.02
N LEU A 175 -14.17 -49.87 -58.96
CA LEU A 175 -13.94 -51.31 -58.85
C LEU A 175 -15.25 -52.11 -58.82
N ARG A 176 -16.30 -51.60 -58.15
CA ARG A 176 -17.64 -52.20 -58.18
C ARG A 176 -18.23 -52.23 -59.57
N ALA A 177 -18.13 -51.13 -60.32
CA ALA A 177 -18.60 -51.06 -61.69
C ALA A 177 -17.86 -52.08 -62.60
N GLN A 178 -16.53 -52.16 -62.49
CA GLN A 178 -15.72 -53.14 -63.23
C GLN A 178 -16.09 -54.59 -62.85
N HIS A 179 -16.31 -54.87 -61.57
CA HIS A 179 -16.75 -56.18 -61.11
C HIS A 179 -18.08 -56.59 -61.75
N GLU A 180 -19.07 -55.70 -61.82
CA GLU A 180 -20.35 -56.01 -62.45
C GLU A 180 -20.23 -56.24 -63.97
N ILE A 181 -19.31 -55.53 -64.66
CA ILE A 181 -18.99 -55.80 -66.06
C ILE A 181 -18.40 -57.21 -66.21
N LYS A 182 -17.34 -57.53 -65.47
CA LYS A 182 -16.70 -58.85 -65.52
C LYS A 182 -17.68 -59.97 -65.18
N LYS A 183 -18.58 -59.75 -64.22
CA LYS A 183 -19.65 -60.70 -63.88
C LYS A 183 -20.57 -60.97 -65.07
N LYS A 184 -20.98 -59.93 -65.82
CA LYS A 184 -21.78 -60.09 -67.05
C LYS A 184 -21.01 -60.86 -68.13
N GLU A 185 -19.74 -60.54 -68.35
CA GLU A 185 -18.88 -61.26 -69.31
C GLU A 185 -18.79 -62.75 -68.95
N ILE A 186 -18.57 -63.09 -67.68
CA ILE A 186 -18.55 -64.48 -67.20
C ILE A 186 -19.89 -65.18 -67.48
N THR A 187 -21.03 -64.51 -67.24
CA THR A 187 -22.34 -65.11 -67.53
C THR A 187 -22.57 -65.34 -69.02
N LEU A 188 -22.03 -64.48 -69.90
CA LEU A 188 -22.10 -64.67 -71.35
C LEU A 188 -21.22 -65.84 -71.78
N SER A 189 -19.96 -65.89 -71.34
CA SER A 189 -19.06 -67.01 -71.67
C SER A 189 -19.59 -68.35 -71.16
N LYS A 190 -20.29 -68.39 -70.03
CA LYS A 190 -20.98 -69.60 -69.57
C LYS A 190 -22.08 -70.06 -70.53
N LYS A 191 -22.90 -69.14 -71.06
CA LYS A 191 -23.93 -69.46 -72.05
C LYS A 191 -23.33 -69.92 -73.38
N GLU A 192 -22.24 -69.28 -73.83
CA GLU A 192 -21.50 -69.70 -75.02
C GLU A 192 -20.93 -71.11 -74.86
N LEU A 193 -20.39 -71.42 -73.69
CA LEU A 193 -19.92 -72.77 -73.34
C LEU A 193 -21.05 -73.80 -73.38
N GLU A 194 -22.17 -73.51 -72.72
CA GLU A 194 -23.36 -74.39 -72.74
C GLU A 194 -23.83 -74.64 -74.19
N PHE A 195 -23.85 -73.59 -75.02
CA PHE A 195 -24.19 -73.72 -76.44
C PHE A 195 -23.21 -74.64 -77.19
N ILE A 196 -21.90 -74.44 -77.04
CA ILE A 196 -20.88 -75.29 -77.67
C ILE A 196 -21.01 -76.75 -77.20
N GLU A 197 -21.28 -76.98 -75.91
CA GLU A 197 -21.48 -78.32 -75.36
C GLU A 197 -22.71 -79.01 -76.00
N THR A 198 -23.81 -78.29 -76.18
CA THR A 198 -25.00 -78.81 -76.87
C THR A 198 -24.73 -79.12 -78.35
N GLU A 199 -24.01 -78.26 -79.08
CA GLU A 199 -23.63 -78.48 -80.48
C GLU A 199 -22.65 -79.66 -80.64
N LEU A 200 -21.73 -79.85 -79.69
CA LEU A 200 -20.85 -81.02 -79.71
C LEU A 200 -21.62 -82.33 -79.48
N ALA A 201 -22.63 -82.31 -78.62
CA ALA A 201 -23.50 -83.46 -78.39
C ALA A 201 -24.36 -83.83 -79.61
N THR A 202 -24.74 -82.87 -80.45
CA THR A 202 -25.50 -83.11 -81.70
C THR A 202 -24.59 -83.60 -82.83
N VAL A 203 -23.40 -83.00 -82.97
CA VAL A 203 -22.40 -83.37 -84.00
C VAL A 203 -21.82 -84.77 -83.80
N GLY A 204 -21.80 -85.31 -82.57
CA GLY A 204 -21.41 -86.69 -82.27
C GLY A 204 -22.20 -87.80 -83.00
N ARG A 205 -23.16 -87.44 -83.87
CA ARG A 205 -23.97 -88.34 -84.70
C ARG A 205 -23.60 -88.37 -86.19
N SER A 206 -22.61 -87.61 -86.67
CA SER A 206 -22.24 -87.56 -88.12
C SER A 206 -20.71 -87.55 -88.36
N SER A 207 -20.27 -88.07 -89.51
CA SER A 207 -18.89 -88.54 -89.81
C SER A 207 -17.78 -87.48 -89.97
N ASP A 208 -18.01 -86.20 -89.64
CA ASP A 208 -16.98 -85.14 -89.60
C ASP A 208 -16.37 -84.92 -88.20
N ALA A 209 -16.71 -85.79 -87.25
CA ALA A 209 -16.40 -85.68 -85.82
C ALA A 209 -14.92 -85.38 -85.49
N LYS A 210 -13.94 -85.85 -86.29
CA LYS A 210 -12.51 -85.72 -85.94
C LYS A 210 -11.99 -84.27 -86.02
N LYS A 211 -12.35 -83.52 -87.08
CA LYS A 211 -11.93 -82.12 -87.23
C LYS A 211 -12.66 -81.19 -86.26
N ILE A 212 -13.90 -81.54 -85.94
CA ILE A 212 -14.72 -80.78 -84.99
C ILE A 212 -14.24 -81.01 -83.55
N VAL A 213 -13.86 -82.24 -83.18
CA VAL A 213 -13.23 -82.54 -81.88
C VAL A 213 -11.90 -81.81 -81.71
N GLU A 214 -11.08 -81.69 -82.76
CA GLU A 214 -9.83 -80.95 -82.70
C GLU A 214 -10.08 -79.43 -82.52
N ALA A 215 -11.02 -78.85 -83.26
CA ALA A 215 -11.43 -77.47 -83.09
C ALA A 215 -12.05 -77.20 -81.69
N ALA A 216 -12.87 -78.12 -81.19
CA ALA A 216 -13.45 -78.04 -79.85
C ALA A 216 -12.40 -78.17 -78.75
N GLY A 217 -11.39 -79.03 -78.94
CA GLY A 217 -10.25 -79.14 -78.03
C GLY A 217 -9.45 -77.83 -77.96
N ALA A 218 -9.23 -77.17 -79.10
CA ALA A 218 -8.59 -75.86 -79.16
C ALA A 218 -9.42 -74.77 -78.46
N VAL A 219 -10.75 -74.78 -78.65
CA VAL A 219 -11.67 -73.85 -77.98
C VAL A 219 -11.70 -74.10 -76.47
N ALA A 220 -11.78 -75.36 -76.03
CA ALA A 220 -11.74 -75.72 -74.61
C ALA A 220 -10.41 -75.33 -73.95
N ALA A 221 -9.27 -75.53 -74.64
CA ALA A 221 -7.97 -75.09 -74.17
C ALA A 221 -7.88 -73.55 -74.05
N ALA A 222 -8.41 -72.82 -75.03
CA ALA A 222 -8.45 -71.35 -75.01
C ALA A 222 -9.34 -70.82 -73.87
N ILE A 223 -10.50 -71.46 -73.64
CA ILE A 223 -11.40 -71.10 -72.54
C ILE A 223 -10.75 -71.41 -71.19
N ASN A 224 -10.10 -72.57 -71.05
CA ASN A 224 -9.41 -72.93 -69.81
C ASN A 224 -8.25 -71.96 -69.52
N ALA A 225 -7.51 -71.53 -70.55
CA ALA A 225 -6.48 -70.51 -70.40
C ALA A 225 -7.06 -69.15 -69.96
N LYS A 226 -8.19 -68.72 -70.53
CA LYS A 226 -8.90 -67.50 -70.10
C LYS A 226 -9.44 -67.62 -68.68
N TYR A 227 -9.97 -68.78 -68.30
CA TYR A 227 -10.44 -69.05 -66.94
C TYR A 227 -9.32 -68.96 -65.91
N GLU A 228 -8.17 -69.59 -66.17
CA GLU A 228 -7.01 -69.51 -65.28
C GLU A 228 -6.42 -68.09 -65.21
N ALA A 229 -6.42 -67.34 -66.31
CA ALA A 229 -6.02 -65.93 -66.30
C ALA A 229 -6.97 -65.09 -65.43
N ALA A 230 -8.29 -65.24 -65.60
CA ALA A 230 -9.29 -64.54 -64.80
C ALA A 230 -9.21 -64.91 -63.31
N LYS A 231 -8.89 -66.18 -62.99
CA LYS A 231 -8.70 -66.65 -61.63
C LYS A 231 -7.48 -66.01 -60.97
N LYS A 232 -6.35 -65.89 -61.69
CA LYS A 232 -5.16 -65.16 -61.20
C LYS A 232 -5.44 -63.68 -60.98
N GLU A 233 -6.15 -63.03 -61.90
CA GLU A 233 -6.57 -61.64 -61.73
C GLU A 233 -7.46 -61.46 -60.49
N LEU A 234 -8.42 -62.37 -60.27
CA LEU A 234 -9.28 -62.34 -59.08
C LEU A 234 -8.46 -62.47 -57.79
N GLU A 235 -7.43 -63.31 -57.79
CA GLU A 235 -6.54 -63.50 -56.64
C GLU A 235 -5.71 -62.24 -56.34
N ILE A 236 -5.19 -61.58 -57.38
CA ILE A 236 -4.52 -60.28 -57.26
C ILE A 236 -5.48 -59.24 -56.68
N ILE A 237 -6.72 -59.16 -57.17
CA ILE A 237 -7.74 -58.22 -56.67
C ILE A 237 -8.08 -58.51 -55.19
N LYS A 238 -8.18 -59.78 -54.79
CA LYS A 238 -8.40 -60.15 -53.38
C LYS A 238 -7.26 -59.69 -52.47
N ILE A 239 -6.02 -59.85 -52.92
CA ILE A 239 -4.84 -59.39 -52.16
C ILE A 239 -4.84 -57.86 -52.05
N ALA A 240 -5.14 -57.15 -53.14
CA ALA A 240 -5.26 -55.70 -53.13
C ALA A 240 -6.36 -55.23 -52.16
N LEU A 241 -7.55 -55.85 -52.20
CA LEU A 241 -8.66 -55.55 -51.31
C LEU A 241 -8.34 -55.86 -49.82
N ALA A 242 -7.53 -56.88 -49.55
CA ALA A 242 -7.08 -57.16 -48.19
C ALA A 242 -6.13 -56.08 -47.67
N ARG A 243 -5.18 -55.62 -48.51
CA ARG A 243 -4.24 -54.55 -48.17
C ARG A 243 -4.95 -53.22 -47.93
N THR A 244 -5.89 -52.83 -48.80
CA THR A 244 -6.63 -51.57 -48.62
C THR A 244 -7.48 -51.59 -47.35
N LYS A 245 -8.04 -52.74 -46.96
CA LYS A 245 -8.72 -52.90 -45.66
C LYS A 245 -7.76 -52.75 -44.48
N GLU A 246 -6.57 -53.32 -44.57
CA GLU A 246 -5.55 -53.19 -43.53
C GLU A 246 -5.07 -51.74 -43.38
N GLU A 247 -4.81 -51.07 -44.50
CA GLU A 247 -4.46 -49.65 -44.55
C GLU A 247 -5.57 -48.78 -43.94
N TYR A 248 -6.83 -49.02 -44.30
CA TYR A 248 -7.99 -48.33 -43.70
C TYR A 248 -8.09 -48.53 -42.18
N GLU A 249 -7.91 -49.76 -41.69
CA GLU A 249 -7.95 -50.03 -40.24
C GLU A 249 -6.77 -49.37 -39.52
N ASN A 250 -5.60 -49.29 -40.15
CA ASN A 250 -4.44 -48.61 -39.58
C ASN A 250 -4.65 -47.09 -39.53
N THR A 251 -5.12 -46.47 -40.62
CA THR A 251 -5.43 -45.03 -40.62
C THR A 251 -6.54 -44.68 -39.63
N LYS A 252 -7.56 -45.54 -39.48
CA LYS A 252 -8.61 -45.39 -38.48
C LYS A 252 -8.05 -45.41 -37.04
N LYS A 253 -7.16 -46.35 -36.72
CA LYS A 253 -6.49 -46.42 -35.41
C LYS A 253 -5.62 -45.20 -35.14
N GLU A 254 -4.88 -44.73 -36.14
CA GLU A 254 -4.07 -43.51 -36.04
C GLU A 254 -4.93 -42.28 -35.74
N LEU A 255 -6.11 -42.19 -36.36
CA LEU A 255 -7.09 -41.13 -36.14
C LEU A 255 -7.69 -41.18 -34.73
N GLU A 256 -8.08 -42.38 -34.26
CA GLU A 256 -8.55 -42.60 -32.88
C GLU A 256 -7.47 -42.24 -31.86
N SER A 257 -6.22 -42.65 -32.08
CA SER A 257 -5.10 -42.32 -31.19
C SER A 257 -4.78 -40.82 -31.16
N SER A 258 -4.97 -40.12 -32.29
CA SER A 258 -4.78 -38.66 -32.39
C SER A 258 -5.94 -37.92 -31.70
N ARG A 259 -7.16 -38.46 -31.75
CA ARG A 259 -8.33 -37.96 -31.01
C ARG A 259 -8.15 -38.11 -29.49
N ASP A 260 -7.65 -39.25 -29.04
CA ASP A 260 -7.46 -39.49 -27.61
C ASP A 260 -6.31 -38.66 -27.04
N LYS A 261 -5.23 -38.45 -27.81
CA LYS A 261 -4.13 -37.53 -27.44
C LYS A 261 -4.59 -36.08 -27.36
N THR A 262 -5.44 -35.62 -28.27
CA THR A 262 -6.02 -34.25 -28.21
C THR A 262 -7.01 -34.10 -27.05
N SER A 263 -7.79 -35.13 -26.73
CA SER A 263 -8.68 -35.14 -25.56
C SER A 263 -7.90 -35.13 -24.23
N ALA A 264 -6.85 -35.94 -24.10
CA ALA A 264 -6.01 -35.99 -22.90
C ALA A 264 -5.21 -34.69 -22.67
N LYS A 265 -4.73 -34.05 -23.75
CA LYS A 265 -4.00 -32.78 -23.66
C LYS A 265 -4.90 -31.61 -23.21
N ASN A 266 -6.18 -31.61 -23.58
CA ASN A 266 -7.17 -30.63 -23.11
C ASN A 266 -7.59 -30.83 -21.63
N ILE A 267 -7.46 -32.04 -21.08
CA ILE A 267 -7.77 -32.33 -19.66
C ILE A 267 -6.57 -31.97 -18.76
N SER A 268 -5.34 -32.18 -19.24
CA SER A 268 -4.11 -31.86 -18.49
C SER A 268 -3.74 -30.36 -18.48
N SER A 269 -4.30 -29.53 -19.36
CA SER A 269 -4.09 -28.07 -19.37
C SER A 269 -5.12 -27.30 -18.52
N HIS A 270 -5.98 -28.01 -17.78
CA HIS A 270 -7.02 -27.45 -16.90
C HIS A 270 -6.95 -27.96 -15.45
N THR A 271 -5.80 -28.54 -15.07
CA THR A 271 -5.41 -28.86 -13.68
C THR A 271 -4.10 -28.17 -13.36
#